data_AF-A0A7S2UUV0-F1
#
_entry.id   AF-A0A7S2UUV0-F1
#
_cell.length_a   1.000
_cell.length_b   1.000
_cell.length_c   1.000
_cell.angle_alpha   90.00
_cell.angle_beta   90.00
_cell.angle_gamma   90.00
#
_symmetry.space_group_name_H-M   'P 1'
#
loop_
_entity.id
_entity.type
_entity.pdbx_description
1 polymer ?
#
loop_
_entity_poly.entity_id
_entity_poly.type
_entity_poly.pdbx_seq_one_letter_code
_entity_poly.pdbx_strand_id
1 'polypeptide(L)'
;DAIALLCEAPTIIGDQLSSASPADPIFWPVHPTVDRLFQWKMLNGGFEDTTWNLEDSYTGSVMIGLDQTCDGHGADDLLSWDLRLDTSTVTGSTALQAELKRYTNAQMMELQDPSTMSYEMPYVYDNFQWPHCAEVGIDFDEL
;
A
#
# COMPACT_ATOMS: atom_id res chain seq x y z
N ASP A 1 23.61 6.84 -22.06
CA ASP A 1 23.67 6.76 -20.59
C ASP A 1 22.28 7.12 -20.06
N ALA A 2 21.75 6.33 -19.12
CA ALA A 2 20.44 6.57 -18.51
C ALA A 2 20.35 7.94 -17.81
N ILE A 3 21.45 8.46 -17.27
CA ILE A 3 21.53 9.79 -16.66
C ILE A 3 21.35 10.89 -17.73
N ALA A 4 22.08 10.80 -18.85
CA ALA A 4 21.93 11.74 -19.96
C ALA A 4 20.49 11.71 -20.54
N LEU A 5 19.90 10.52 -20.66
CA LEU A 5 18.51 10.37 -21.10
C LEU A 5 17.52 11.05 -20.14
N LEU A 6 17.69 10.91 -18.83
CA LEU A 6 16.82 11.56 -17.83
C LEU A 6 16.95 13.08 -17.85
N CYS A 7 18.16 13.61 -18.08
CA CYS A 7 18.41 15.05 -18.07
C CYS A 7 18.02 15.76 -19.38
N GLU A 8 18.05 15.04 -20.51
CA GLU A 8 17.79 15.61 -21.84
C GLU A 8 16.38 15.31 -22.37
N ALA A 9 15.70 14.30 -21.82
CA ALA A 9 14.33 14.00 -22.22
C ALA A 9 13.39 15.13 -21.78
N PRO A 10 12.53 15.65 -22.68
CA PRO A 10 11.49 16.59 -22.30
C PRO A 10 10.55 15.90 -21.30
N THR A 11 10.61 16.35 -20.05
CA THR A 11 9.78 15.80 -18.97
C THR A 11 8.41 16.45 -19.05
N ILE A 12 7.38 15.64 -19.31
CA ILE A 12 6.00 16.08 -19.20
C ILE A 12 5.53 15.65 -17.81
N ILE A 13 5.14 16.63 -17.00
CA ILE A 13 4.55 16.37 -15.69
C ILE A 13 3.12 15.91 -15.93
N GLY A 14 2.88 14.62 -15.71
CA GLY A 14 1.53 14.02 -15.74
C GLY A 14 0.85 14.08 -14.37
N ASP A 15 -0.41 13.66 -14.33
CA ASP A 15 -1.25 13.71 -13.13
C ASP A 15 -0.67 12.91 -11.95
N GLN A 16 0.12 11.87 -12.25
CA GLN A 16 0.84 11.04 -11.26
C GLN A 16 1.73 11.83 -10.30
N LEU A 17 2.24 13.01 -10.67
CA LEU A 17 3.08 13.83 -9.79
C LEU A 17 2.26 14.72 -8.82
N SER A 18 0.94 14.70 -8.92
CA SER A 18 0.06 15.62 -8.20
C SER A 18 -0.97 14.88 -7.34
N SER A 19 -1.79 15.62 -6.59
CA SER A 19 -2.95 15.07 -5.90
C SER A 19 -4.02 14.52 -6.85
N ALA A 20 -3.92 14.78 -8.15
CA ALA A 20 -4.76 14.19 -9.19
C ALA A 20 -4.27 12.80 -9.64
N SER A 21 -3.23 12.23 -9.01
CA SER A 21 -2.67 10.93 -9.41
C SER A 21 -3.69 9.78 -9.51
N PRO A 22 -4.79 9.70 -8.72
CA PRO A 22 -5.80 8.65 -8.90
C PRO A 22 -6.56 8.71 -10.23
N ALA A 23 -6.47 9.82 -10.97
CA ALA A 23 -7.08 9.98 -12.29
C ALA A 23 -6.33 9.22 -13.39
N ASP A 24 -5.04 8.94 -13.20
CA ASP A 24 -4.27 8.11 -14.11
C ASP A 24 -4.43 6.63 -13.73
N PRO A 25 -4.89 5.76 -14.67
CA PRO A 25 -5.12 4.34 -14.40
C PRO A 25 -3.94 3.59 -13.79
N ILE A 26 -2.70 4.01 -14.02
CA ILE A 26 -1.50 3.34 -13.46
C ILE A 26 -1.38 3.52 -11.94
N PHE A 27 -2.10 4.48 -11.34
CA PHE A 27 -2.16 4.64 -9.88
C PHE A 27 -2.59 3.35 -9.17
N TRP A 28 -3.65 2.74 -9.68
CA TRP A 28 -4.32 1.61 -9.05
C TRP A 28 -3.50 0.32 -9.02
N PRO A 29 -2.69 -0.05 -10.03
CA PRO A 29 -1.74 -1.15 -9.90
C PRO A 29 -0.43 -0.78 -9.19
N VAL A 30 0.01 0.49 -9.21
CA VAL A 30 1.26 0.92 -8.55
C VAL A 30 1.12 0.88 -7.02
N HIS A 31 0.05 1.44 -6.47
CA HIS A 31 -0.10 1.54 -5.00
C HIS A 31 -0.17 0.19 -4.26
N PRO A 32 -0.92 -0.82 -4.74
CA PRO A 32 -0.85 -2.17 -4.19
C PRO A 32 0.53 -2.82 -4.35
N THR A 33 1.29 -2.48 -5.39
CA THR A 33 2.65 -2.99 -5.56
C THR A 33 3.61 -2.42 -4.50
N VAL A 34 3.48 -1.13 -4.16
CA VAL A 34 4.23 -0.51 -3.07
C VAL A 34 3.86 -1.13 -1.72
N ASP A 35 2.56 -1.39 -1.49
CA ASP A 35 2.11 -2.09 -0.27
C ASP A 35 2.70 -3.50 -0.16
N ARG A 36 2.79 -4.24 -1.26
CA ARG A 36 3.48 -5.55 -1.28
C ARG A 36 4.96 -5.43 -0.92
N LEU A 37 5.65 -4.38 -1.39
CA LEU A 37 7.05 -4.14 -1.01
C LEU A 37 7.16 -3.88 0.49
N PHE A 38 6.21 -3.14 1.07
CA PHE A 38 6.12 -2.89 2.49
C PHE A 38 5.89 -4.19 3.28
N GLN A 39 4.93 -5.03 2.86
CA GLN A 39 4.67 -6.35 3.44
C GLN A 39 5.87 -7.31 3.31
N TRP A 40 6.54 -7.31 2.15
CA TRP A 40 7.77 -8.08 1.94
C TRP A 40 8.86 -7.64 2.92
N LYS A 41 8.96 -6.34 3.19
CA LYS A 41 9.89 -5.79 4.18
C LYS A 41 9.54 -6.22 5.61
N MET A 42 8.25 -6.27 5.97
CA MET A 42 7.78 -6.83 7.25
C MET A 42 8.22 -8.29 7.43
N LEU A 43 8.01 -9.13 6.41
CA LEU A 43 8.36 -10.55 6.47
C LEU A 43 9.86 -10.83 6.52
N ASN A 44 10.68 -9.99 5.88
CA ASN A 44 12.12 -10.22 5.74
C ASN A 44 12.96 -9.46 6.77
N GLY A 45 12.36 -9.00 7.87
CA GLY A 45 13.10 -8.37 8.98
C GLY A 45 13.62 -6.98 8.64
N GLY A 46 12.95 -6.23 7.77
CA GLY A 46 13.34 -4.87 7.43
C GLY A 46 12.83 -3.79 8.40
N PHE A 47 12.01 -4.17 9.39
CA PHE A 47 11.60 -3.31 10.49
C PHE A 47 12.16 -3.87 11.80
N GLU A 48 13.10 -3.15 12.41
CA GLU A 48 13.72 -3.52 13.69
C GLU A 48 12.83 -3.14 14.89
N ASP A 49 11.97 -2.14 14.70
CA ASP A 49 11.03 -1.63 15.69
C ASP A 49 9.70 -1.28 15.00
N THR A 50 8.61 -1.85 15.50
CA THR A 50 7.23 -1.60 15.06
C THR A 50 6.39 -0.98 16.18
N THR A 51 7.02 -0.59 17.29
CA THR A 51 6.33 0.01 18.42
C THR A 51 5.97 1.47 18.10
N TRP A 52 4.76 1.85 18.50
CA TRP A 52 4.34 3.24 18.45
C TRP A 52 4.85 3.95 19.70
N ASN A 53 5.57 5.05 19.55
CA ASN A 53 5.93 5.88 20.70
C ASN A 53 4.71 6.71 21.14
N LEU A 54 3.88 6.10 22.00
CA LEU A 54 2.61 6.67 22.48
C LEU A 54 2.81 7.85 23.45
N GLU A 55 4.01 7.98 24.03
CA GLU A 55 4.37 9.12 24.90
C GLU A 55 4.73 10.37 24.08
N ASP A 56 5.10 10.17 22.81
CA ASP A 56 5.50 11.19 21.83
C ASP A 56 4.55 11.17 20.62
N SER A 57 3.24 11.16 20.85
CA SER A 57 2.20 11.25 19.80
C SER A 57 2.32 12.48 18.88
N TYR A 58 3.33 13.33 19.10
CA TYR A 58 3.53 14.62 18.48
C TYR A 58 4.89 14.85 17.81
N THR A 59 5.93 14.05 18.08
CA THR A 59 7.31 14.35 17.62
C THR A 59 7.89 13.36 16.61
N GLY A 60 7.18 12.26 16.31
CA GLY A 60 7.70 11.16 15.48
C GLY A 60 7.19 11.08 14.04
N SER A 61 6.18 11.87 13.64
CA SER A 61 5.74 11.86 12.25
C SER A 61 6.80 12.57 11.39
N VAL A 62 7.40 11.82 10.45
CA VAL A 62 8.45 12.29 9.55
C VAL A 62 7.90 13.35 8.59
N MET A 63 7.69 14.56 9.10
CA MET A 63 7.86 15.78 8.33
C MET A 63 9.25 16.29 8.66
N ILE A 64 10.16 16.13 7.70
CA ILE A 64 11.56 16.53 7.80
C ILE A 64 11.64 17.98 8.31
N GLY A 65 11.97 18.16 9.59
CA GLY A 65 12.45 19.42 10.16
C GLY A 65 11.41 20.39 10.73
N LEU A 66 10.18 19.98 11.03
CA LEU A 66 9.21 20.82 11.73
C LEU A 66 8.86 20.20 13.09
N ASP A 67 9.25 20.87 14.17
CA ASP A 67 8.89 20.57 15.58
C ASP A 67 7.39 20.87 15.81
N GLN A 68 6.53 20.21 15.05
CA GLN A 68 5.09 20.42 15.07
C GLN A 68 4.33 19.11 15.23
N THR A 69 3.30 19.21 16.05
CA THR A 69 2.23 18.23 16.21
C THR A 69 1.61 17.93 14.84
N CYS A 70 1.75 16.70 14.35
CA CYS A 70 1.16 16.28 13.08
C CYS A 70 -0.09 15.45 13.34
N ASP A 71 -1.24 16.12 13.37
CA ASP A 71 -2.54 15.46 13.55
C ASP A 71 -2.79 14.41 12.47
N GLY A 72 -3.28 13.24 12.85
CA GLY A 72 -3.59 12.13 11.92
C GLY A 72 -2.47 11.10 11.77
N HIS A 73 -1.32 11.29 12.42
CA HIS A 73 -0.17 10.37 12.35
C HIS A 73 0.03 9.53 13.62
N GLY A 74 -0.74 9.76 14.67
CA GLY A 74 -0.70 8.99 15.91
C GLY A 74 -1.27 7.58 15.74
N ALA A 75 -0.86 6.66 16.62
CA ALA A 75 -1.33 5.27 16.62
C ALA A 75 -2.86 5.15 16.72
N ASP A 76 -3.46 5.99 17.56
CA ASP A 76 -4.89 6.01 17.87
C ASP A 76 -5.69 6.96 16.97
N ASP A 77 -5.02 7.69 16.06
CA ASP A 77 -5.71 8.54 15.10
C ASP A 77 -6.51 7.69 14.14
N LEU A 78 -7.75 8.13 13.90
CA LEU A 78 -8.69 7.44 13.04
C LEU A 78 -8.44 7.77 11.57
N LEU A 79 -8.60 6.77 10.71
CA LEU A 79 -8.67 7.00 9.28
C LEU A 79 -9.82 7.95 8.92
N SER A 80 -9.62 8.75 7.88
CA SER A 80 -10.62 9.71 7.41
C SER A 80 -11.83 9.05 6.74
N TRP A 81 -11.75 7.77 6.39
CA TRP A 81 -12.84 6.99 5.80
C TRP A 81 -13.07 5.67 6.55
N ASP A 82 -14.27 5.15 6.44
CA ASP A 82 -14.60 3.82 6.94
C ASP A 82 -14.25 2.75 5.89
N LEU A 83 -13.74 1.62 6.34
CA LEU A 83 -13.37 0.48 5.50
C LEU A 83 -14.25 -0.73 5.82
N ARG A 84 -14.49 -1.55 4.80
CA ARG A 84 -15.04 -2.90 4.95
C ARG A 84 -13.93 -3.88 4.65
N LEU A 85 -13.41 -4.51 5.69
CA LEU A 85 -12.43 -5.58 5.58
C LEU A 85 -13.14 -6.86 6.05
N ASP A 86 -13.21 -7.86 5.17
CA ASP A 86 -13.84 -9.16 5.42
C ASP A 86 -13.02 -10.26 4.75
N THR A 87 -12.18 -10.97 5.49
CA THR A 87 -11.59 -12.23 5.00
C THR A 87 -12.32 -13.46 5.52
N SER A 88 -13.41 -13.31 6.28
CA SER A 88 -14.06 -14.44 6.95
C SER A 88 -14.63 -15.49 5.99
N THR A 89 -14.76 -15.22 4.69
CA THR A 89 -14.99 -16.26 3.66
C THR A 89 -14.67 -15.78 2.24
N VAL A 90 -13.55 -16.21 1.66
CA VAL A 90 -13.32 -16.19 0.19
C VAL A 90 -14.16 -17.29 -0.48
N THR A 91 -15.46 -17.34 -0.20
CA THR A 91 -16.42 -18.21 -0.87
C THR A 91 -17.75 -17.47 -1.02
N GLY A 92 -17.85 -16.64 -2.07
CA GLY A 92 -19.13 -16.16 -2.62
C GLY A 92 -19.95 -15.20 -1.73
N SER A 93 -20.23 -14.01 -2.26
CA SER A 93 -21.28 -13.07 -1.79
C SER A 93 -21.20 -12.48 -0.37
N THR A 94 -20.25 -12.88 0.48
CA THR A 94 -20.15 -12.45 1.88
C THR A 94 -19.35 -11.17 2.12
N ALA A 95 -18.47 -10.75 1.21
CA ALA A 95 -17.71 -9.49 1.35
C ALA A 95 -18.59 -8.22 1.50
N LEU A 96 -19.88 -8.30 1.10
CA LEU A 96 -20.87 -7.24 1.32
C LEU A 96 -21.49 -7.25 2.72
N GLN A 97 -21.18 -8.24 3.57
CA GLN A 97 -21.72 -8.40 4.92
C GLN A 97 -20.82 -7.83 6.03
N ALA A 98 -19.52 -7.60 5.77
CA ALA A 98 -18.68 -6.92 6.75
C ALA A 98 -19.22 -5.54 7.12
N GLU A 99 -19.16 -5.27 8.42
CA GLU A 99 -19.51 -3.98 8.98
C GLU A 99 -18.55 -2.90 8.47
N LEU A 100 -19.12 -1.75 8.12
CA LEU A 100 -18.35 -0.57 7.78
C LEU A 100 -17.73 -0.03 9.07
N LYS A 101 -16.39 -0.09 9.20
CA LYS A 101 -15.68 0.26 10.42
C LYS A 101 -14.60 1.32 10.15
N ARG A 102 -14.46 2.28 11.07
CA ARG A 102 -13.31 3.20 11.12
C ARG A 102 -12.20 2.54 11.93
N TYR A 103 -11.01 2.47 11.35
CA TYR A 103 -9.82 1.90 11.99
C TYR A 103 -8.88 3.01 12.42
N THR A 104 -8.07 2.75 13.45
CA THR A 104 -6.92 3.59 13.80
C THR A 104 -5.72 3.26 12.93
N ASN A 105 -4.70 4.12 12.90
CA ASN A 105 -3.45 3.85 12.20
C ASN A 105 -2.76 2.57 12.68
N ALA A 106 -2.71 2.32 14.00
CA ALA A 106 -2.14 1.11 14.56
C ALA A 106 -2.93 -0.15 14.18
N GLN A 107 -4.26 -0.07 14.15
CA GLN A 107 -5.09 -1.17 13.68
C GLN A 107 -4.84 -1.47 12.20
N MET A 108 -4.68 -0.45 11.36
CA MET A 108 -4.37 -0.66 9.94
C MET A 108 -3.01 -1.32 9.72
N MET A 109 -1.99 -0.93 10.49
CA MET A 109 -0.67 -1.58 10.43
C MET A 109 -0.76 -3.07 10.77
N GLU A 110 -1.50 -3.43 11.81
CA GLU A 110 -1.74 -4.83 12.21
C GLU A 110 -2.48 -5.62 11.11
N LEU A 111 -3.53 -5.03 10.52
CA LEU A 111 -4.33 -5.67 9.47
C LEU A 111 -3.57 -5.85 8.15
N GLN A 112 -2.51 -5.07 7.94
CA GLN A 112 -1.62 -5.14 6.78
C GLN A 112 -0.45 -6.10 6.97
N ASP A 113 -0.15 -6.52 8.21
CA ASP A 113 0.99 -7.38 8.50
C ASP A 113 0.70 -8.85 8.15
N PRO A 114 1.30 -9.41 7.08
CA PRO A 114 1.05 -10.78 6.64
C PRO A 114 1.67 -11.83 7.58
N SER A 115 2.44 -11.44 8.60
CA SER A 115 3.03 -12.35 9.58
C SER A 115 2.08 -12.69 10.74
N THR A 116 0.98 -11.95 10.88
CA THR A 116 0.01 -12.14 11.97
C THR A 116 -1.24 -12.87 11.47
N MET A 117 -2.02 -13.42 12.41
CA MET A 117 -3.35 -13.97 12.10
C MET A 117 -4.40 -12.88 11.85
N SER A 118 -4.05 -11.62 12.04
CA SER A 118 -4.91 -10.44 11.88
C SER A 118 -4.89 -9.88 10.45
N TYR A 119 -4.14 -10.47 9.53
CA TYR A 119 -4.04 -9.99 8.15
C TYR A 119 -5.39 -10.03 7.41
N GLU A 120 -5.85 -8.89 6.90
CA GLU A 120 -7.21 -8.73 6.33
C GLU A 120 -7.23 -8.03 4.96
N MET A 121 -6.07 -7.86 4.31
CA MET A 121 -6.01 -7.08 3.07
C MET A 121 -6.64 -7.84 1.87
N PRO A 122 -7.63 -7.25 1.17
CA PRO A 122 -8.43 -7.94 0.15
C PRO A 122 -7.79 -7.90 -1.24
N TYR A 123 -6.46 -8.04 -1.30
CA TYR A 123 -5.76 -8.00 -2.58
C TYR A 123 -6.22 -9.16 -3.48
N VAL A 124 -6.76 -8.82 -4.65
CA VAL A 124 -7.01 -9.81 -5.70
C VAL A 124 -5.67 -10.12 -6.35
N TYR A 125 -5.09 -11.25 -5.94
CA TYR A 125 -3.92 -11.80 -6.60
C TYR A 125 -4.40 -12.76 -7.69
N ASP A 126 -4.11 -12.41 -8.92
CA ASP A 126 -4.11 -13.37 -10.01
C ASP A 126 -2.69 -13.89 -10.19
N ASN A 127 -2.57 -15.14 -10.62
CA ASN A 127 -1.33 -15.66 -11.15
C ASN A 127 -0.98 -14.79 -12.37
N PHE A 128 0.25 -14.27 -12.48
CA PHE A 128 0.72 -13.48 -13.62
C PHE A 128 0.89 -14.35 -14.87
N GLN A 129 -0.13 -15.13 -15.22
CA GLN A 129 -0.17 -15.96 -16.40
C GLN A 129 -0.80 -15.15 -17.53
N TRP A 130 -0.07 -15.03 -18.63
CA TRP A 130 -0.53 -14.35 -19.84
C TRP A 130 -0.55 -15.35 -21.00
N PRO A 131 -1.46 -16.34 -21.03
CA PRO A 131 -1.45 -17.38 -22.06
C PRO A 131 -1.51 -16.81 -23.48
N HIS A 132 -2.23 -15.71 -23.66
CA HIS A 132 -2.32 -15.00 -24.94
C HIS A 132 -0.99 -14.35 -25.38
N CYS A 133 -0.09 -14.02 -24.45
CA CYS A 133 1.27 -13.56 -24.77
C CYS A 133 2.15 -14.75 -25.19
N ALA A 134 2.03 -15.88 -24.50
CA ALA A 134 2.74 -17.11 -24.87
C ALA A 134 2.34 -17.60 -26.27
N GLU A 135 1.06 -17.45 -26.64
CA GLU A 135 0.55 -17.76 -27.99
C GLU A 135 1.22 -16.93 -29.11
N VAL A 136 1.72 -15.73 -28.79
CA VAL A 136 2.48 -14.88 -29.74
C VAL A 136 3.99 -14.97 -29.53
N GLY A 137 4.45 -15.97 -28.75
CA GLY A 137 5.87 -16.25 -28.52
C GLY A 137 6.55 -15.34 -27.49
N ILE A 138 5.78 -14.69 -26.61
CA ILE A 138 6.29 -13.89 -25.50
C ILE A 138 5.94 -14.64 -24.20
N ASP A 139 6.90 -15.41 -23.69
CA ASP A 139 6.76 -16.12 -22.42
C ASP A 139 7.42 -15.32 -21.28
N PHE A 140 6.61 -14.99 -20.27
CA PHE A 140 7.06 -14.26 -19.08
C PHE A 140 7.57 -15.18 -17.97
N ASP A 141 7.36 -16.51 -18.07
CA ASP A 141 7.90 -17.49 -17.14
C ASP A 141 9.37 -17.85 -17.49
N GLU A 142 9.85 -17.47 -18.67
CA GLU A 142 11.24 -17.67 -19.13
C GLU A 142 12.16 -16.44 -18.93
N LEU A 143 11.64 -15.38 -18.29
CA LEU A 143 12.39 -14.16 -17.91
C LEU A 143 12.92 -14.24 -16.48
#